data_AF-A0A956DYK7-F1
#
_entry.id   AF-A0A956DYK7-F1
#
_cell.length_a   1.000
_cell.length_b   1.000
_cell.length_c   1.000
_cell.angle_alpha   90.00
_cell.angle_beta   90.00
_cell.angle_gamma   90.00
#
_symmetry.space_group_name_H-M   'P 1'
#
loop_
_entity.id
_entity.type
_entity.pdbx_description
1 polymer ?
#
loop_
_entity_poly.entity_id
_entity_poly.type
_entity_poly.pdbx_seq_one_letter_code
_entity_poly.pdbx_strand_id
1 'polypeptide(L)'
;VAAMNDLHSGRGLREDLYFRLAVFPLTVPPLRERPEDIPLLARHFFAEGAPAAGPREPPPELVEAFRHLRWSGNVRELRAAVERAIVLQDAPRVVAVPSPEGTEVVDLSVPFRRAKDQVVQRFEQAYLTALYEAEGGNISAAARTARVDRNHLRELLRRHGIVDAG
;
A
#
# COMPACT_ATOMS: atom_id res chain seq x y z
N VAL A 1 -13.43 15.56 -3.74
CA VAL A 1 -13.43 16.89 -3.06
C VAL A 1 -12.96 16.78 -1.60
N ALA A 2 -13.47 15.85 -0.78
CA ALA A 2 -13.08 15.73 0.64
C ALA A 2 -11.57 15.51 0.89
N ALA A 3 -10.90 14.64 0.13
CA ALA A 3 -9.47 14.34 0.32
C ALA A 3 -8.51 15.51 -0.01
N MET A 4 -8.98 16.55 -0.72
CA MET A 4 -8.16 17.73 -1.07
C MET A 4 -8.18 18.80 0.04
N ASN A 5 -9.21 18.78 0.91
CA ASN A 5 -9.32 19.71 2.04
C ASN A 5 -8.41 19.32 3.21
N ASP A 6 -8.05 18.03 3.37
CA ASP A 6 -7.20 17.54 4.47
C ASP A 6 -5.72 17.95 4.35
N LEU A 7 -5.29 18.46 3.19
CA LEU A 7 -3.95 19.01 2.99
C LEU A 7 -3.67 20.26 3.83
N HIS A 8 -4.67 20.83 4.52
CA HIS A 8 -4.53 22.03 5.35
C HIS A 8 -3.86 21.80 6.72
N SER A 9 -3.83 20.56 7.25
CA SER A 9 -3.77 20.38 8.71
C SER A 9 -2.45 19.88 9.30
N GLY A 10 -1.31 19.93 8.59
CA GLY A 10 -0.05 19.46 9.18
C GLY A 10 1.25 20.04 8.63
N ARG A 11 1.36 20.22 7.30
CA ARG A 11 2.46 20.90 6.59
C ARG A 11 1.98 21.41 5.21
N GLY A 12 0.80 22.03 5.20
CA GLY A 12 -0.07 22.14 4.02
C GLY A 12 0.39 23.04 2.88
N LEU A 13 -0.15 22.75 1.69
CA LEU A 13 -0.05 23.61 0.51
C LEU A 13 -0.62 25.00 0.85
N ARG A 14 0.11 26.09 0.53
CA ARG A 14 -0.40 27.44 0.78
C ARG A 14 -1.72 27.65 0.03
N GLU A 15 -2.66 28.32 0.69
CA GLU A 15 -4.02 28.58 0.21
C GLU A 15 -4.05 29.29 -1.16
N ASP A 16 -3.16 30.27 -1.36
CA ASP A 16 -3.02 30.98 -2.64
C ASP A 16 -2.56 30.06 -3.78
N LEU A 17 -1.72 29.08 -3.47
CA LEU A 17 -1.27 28.07 -4.43
C LEU A 17 -2.36 27.04 -4.71
N TYR A 18 -3.14 26.64 -3.69
CA TYR A 18 -4.29 25.76 -3.86
C TYR A 18 -5.31 26.35 -4.83
N PHE A 19 -5.73 27.60 -4.63
CA PHE A 19 -6.70 28.25 -5.53
C PHE A 19 -6.17 28.52 -6.93
N ARG A 20 -4.84 28.63 -7.11
CA ARG A 20 -4.20 28.73 -8.44
C ARG A 20 -4.08 27.39 -9.17
N LEU A 21 -3.96 26.28 -8.44
CA LEU A 21 -3.84 24.94 -9.02
C LEU A 21 -5.20 24.25 -9.20
N ALA A 22 -6.16 24.50 -8.31
CA ALA A 22 -7.48 23.89 -8.29
C ALA A 22 -8.51 24.62 -9.18
N VAL A 23 -8.08 25.23 -10.29
CA VAL A 23 -8.97 25.94 -11.22
C VAL A 23 -9.94 24.97 -11.91
N PHE A 24 -9.49 23.74 -12.19
CA PHE A 24 -10.32 22.68 -12.74
C PHE A 24 -9.90 21.32 -12.15
N PRO A 25 -10.53 20.88 -11.05
CA PRO A 25 -10.12 19.66 -10.36
C PRO A 25 -10.52 18.42 -11.16
N LEU A 26 -9.52 17.67 -11.64
CA LEU A 26 -9.70 16.35 -12.24
C LEU A 26 -9.59 15.29 -11.14
N THR A 27 -10.64 14.50 -10.97
CA THR A 27 -10.62 13.37 -10.03
C THR A 27 -10.23 12.11 -10.80
N VAL A 28 -9.11 11.50 -10.43
CA VAL A 28 -8.65 10.24 -11.00
C VAL A 28 -9.13 9.10 -10.09
N PRO A 29 -10.05 8.22 -10.55
CA PRO A 29 -10.57 7.14 -9.70
C PRO A 29 -9.45 6.15 -9.35
N PRO A 30 -9.45 5.57 -8.15
CA PRO A 30 -8.51 4.53 -7.81
C PRO A 30 -8.70 3.29 -8.70
N LEU A 31 -7.66 2.47 -8.85
CA LEU A 31 -7.68 1.32 -9.76
C LEU A 31 -8.77 0.29 -9.40
N ARG A 32 -9.12 0.19 -8.11
CA ARG A 32 -10.20 -0.67 -7.60
C ARG A 32 -11.61 -0.31 -8.10
N GLU A 33 -11.81 0.93 -8.54
CA GLU A 33 -13.09 1.42 -9.08
C GLU A 33 -13.19 1.26 -10.60
N ARG A 34 -12.13 0.71 -11.23
CA ARG A 34 -11.99 0.51 -12.68
C ARG A 34 -11.22 -0.78 -13.02
N PRO A 35 -11.70 -1.94 -12.57
CA PRO A 35 -11.02 -3.22 -12.81
C PRO A 35 -10.87 -3.57 -14.30
N GLU A 36 -11.66 -2.95 -15.18
CA GLU A 36 -11.57 -3.05 -16.64
C GLU A 36 -10.25 -2.49 -17.22
N ASP A 37 -9.56 -1.59 -16.51
CA ASP A 37 -8.26 -1.05 -16.94
C ASP A 37 -7.11 -2.05 -16.65
N ILE A 38 -7.33 -3.01 -15.73
CA ILE A 38 -6.27 -3.93 -15.24
C ILE A 38 -5.66 -4.75 -16.39
N PRO A 39 -6.42 -5.38 -17.30
CA PRO A 39 -5.83 -6.15 -18.40
C PRO A 39 -4.92 -5.31 -19.29
N LEU A 40 -5.32 -4.08 -19.62
CA LEU A 40 -4.54 -3.18 -20.47
C LEU A 40 -3.24 -2.76 -19.77
N LEU A 41 -3.33 -2.33 -18.51
CA LEU A 41 -2.19 -1.92 -17.70
C LEU A 41 -1.22 -3.09 -17.45
N ALA A 42 -1.75 -4.27 -17.12
CA ALA A 42 -0.94 -5.46 -16.90
C ALA A 42 -0.14 -5.84 -18.16
N ARG A 43 -0.78 -5.83 -19.34
CA ARG A 43 -0.09 -6.07 -20.62
C ARG A 43 1.00 -5.05 -20.89
N HIS A 44 0.72 -3.77 -20.65
CA HIS A 44 1.69 -2.70 -20.84
C HIS A 44 2.93 -2.90 -19.97
N PHE A 45 2.76 -3.09 -18.66
CA PHE A 45 3.89 -3.30 -17.75
C PHE A 45 4.63 -4.61 -18.01
N PHE A 46 3.91 -5.65 -18.45
CA PHE A 46 4.53 -6.92 -18.79
C PHE A 46 5.43 -6.76 -20.03
N ALA A 47 4.95 -6.04 -21.05
CA ALA A 47 5.74 -5.72 -22.24
C ALA A 47 6.94 -4.82 -21.94
N GLU A 48 6.82 -3.87 -20.99
CA GLU A 48 7.95 -3.03 -20.54
C GLU A 48 9.03 -3.82 -19.79
N GLY A 49 8.62 -4.77 -18.94
CA GLY A 49 9.53 -5.50 -18.04
C GLY A 49 10.04 -6.82 -18.60
N ALA A 50 9.42 -7.38 -19.64
CA ALA A 50 9.79 -8.68 -20.19
C ALA A 50 11.18 -8.66 -20.85
N PRO A 51 12.02 -9.69 -20.64
CA PRO A 51 13.29 -9.80 -21.34
C PRO A 51 13.07 -9.89 -22.86
N ALA A 52 14.03 -9.39 -23.65
CA ALA A 52 13.88 -9.25 -25.10
C ALA A 52 13.53 -10.56 -25.85
N ALA A 53 13.93 -11.71 -25.30
CA ALA A 53 13.68 -13.04 -25.83
C ALA A 53 12.50 -13.78 -25.14
N GLY A 54 11.83 -13.16 -24.18
CA GLY A 54 10.71 -13.75 -23.44
C GLY A 54 9.33 -13.42 -24.02
N PRO A 55 8.26 -14.06 -23.51
CA PRO A 55 6.89 -13.70 -23.87
C PRO A 55 6.63 -12.23 -23.51
N ARG A 56 5.95 -11.51 -24.40
CA ARG A 56 5.58 -10.09 -24.18
C ARG A 56 4.16 -9.90 -23.66
N GLU A 57 3.42 -10.99 -23.50
CA GLU A 57 2.08 -10.98 -22.95
C GLU A 57 2.03 -11.74 -21.62
N PRO A 58 1.31 -11.23 -20.62
CA PRO A 58 1.09 -11.93 -19.37
C PRO A 58 0.17 -13.15 -19.59
N PRO A 59 0.36 -14.24 -18.82
CA PRO A 59 -0.58 -15.35 -18.81
C PRO A 59 -2.02 -14.89 -18.51
N PRO A 60 -3.05 -15.44 -19.17
CA PRO A 60 -4.45 -15.08 -18.91
C PRO A 60 -4.86 -15.25 -17.44
N GLU A 61 -4.37 -16.30 -16.79
CA GLU A 61 -4.65 -16.62 -15.38
C GLU A 61 -4.10 -15.56 -14.44
N LEU A 62 -2.94 -14.99 -14.79
CA LEU A 62 -2.32 -13.89 -14.04
C LEU A 62 -3.18 -12.63 -14.14
N VAL A 63 -3.66 -12.30 -15.34
CA VAL A 63 -4.53 -11.14 -15.56
C VAL A 63 -5.83 -11.29 -14.78
N GLU A 64 -6.46 -12.47 -14.79
CA GLU A 64 -7.67 -12.71 -14.01
C GLU A 64 -7.40 -12.64 -12.50
N ALA A 65 -6.31 -13.22 -12.00
CA ALA A 65 -5.93 -13.08 -10.59
C ALA A 65 -5.83 -11.61 -10.17
N PHE A 66 -5.20 -10.77 -11.01
CA PHE A 66 -5.07 -9.33 -10.80
C PHE A 66 -6.41 -8.58 -10.75
N ARG A 67 -7.43 -9.02 -11.48
CA ARG A 67 -8.76 -8.39 -11.48
C ARG A 67 -9.50 -8.53 -10.15
N HIS A 68 -9.15 -9.55 -9.36
CA HIS A 68 -9.75 -9.80 -8.04
C HIS A 68 -9.04 -9.10 -6.88
N LEU A 69 -7.97 -8.34 -7.16
CA LEU A 69 -7.18 -7.65 -6.14
C LEU A 69 -7.71 -6.23 -5.86
N ARG A 70 -7.52 -5.76 -4.62
CA ARG A 70 -8.01 -4.46 -4.13
C ARG A 70 -7.18 -3.25 -4.60
N TRP A 71 -5.93 -3.44 -5.03
CA TRP A 71 -5.01 -2.38 -5.50
C TRP A 71 -5.03 -1.08 -4.66
N SER A 72 -4.80 -1.19 -3.33
CA SER A 72 -4.78 -0.02 -2.44
C SER A 72 -3.65 0.96 -2.78
N GLY A 73 -2.54 0.46 -3.36
CA GLY A 73 -1.47 1.26 -3.94
C GLY A 73 -1.68 1.64 -5.42
N ASN A 74 -2.89 1.45 -5.96
CA ASN A 74 -3.28 1.77 -7.34
C ASN A 74 -2.33 1.16 -8.40
N VAL A 75 -2.10 1.90 -9.48
CA VAL A 75 -1.26 1.50 -10.62
C VAL A 75 0.17 1.17 -10.21
N ARG A 76 0.71 1.84 -9.18
CA ARG A 76 2.06 1.56 -8.68
C ARG A 76 2.17 0.15 -8.09
N GLU A 77 1.15 -0.27 -7.34
CA GLU A 77 1.10 -1.62 -6.80
C GLU A 77 0.92 -2.68 -7.90
N LEU A 78 0.07 -2.39 -8.90
CA LEU A 78 -0.08 -3.26 -10.07
C LEU A 78 1.25 -3.44 -10.83
N ARG A 79 1.99 -2.35 -11.09
CA ARG A 79 3.30 -2.42 -11.76
C ARG A 79 4.28 -3.31 -11.00
N ALA A 80 4.40 -3.11 -9.69
CA ALA A 80 5.28 -3.91 -8.85
C ALA A 80 4.86 -5.40 -8.78
N ALA A 81 3.55 -5.70 -8.87
CA ALA A 81 3.06 -7.07 -8.96
C ALA A 81 3.42 -7.72 -10.30
N VAL A 82 3.30 -6.99 -11.41
CA VAL A 82 3.67 -7.45 -12.75
C VAL A 82 5.18 -7.68 -12.86
N GLU A 83 6.00 -6.73 -12.40
CA GLU A 83 7.48 -6.87 -12.40
C GLU A 83 7.93 -8.11 -11.63
N ARG A 84 7.31 -8.38 -10.47
CA ARG A 84 7.58 -9.60 -9.69
C ARG A 84 7.19 -10.87 -10.45
N ALA A 85 6.02 -10.89 -11.10
CA ALA A 85 5.58 -12.04 -11.90
C ALA A 85 6.55 -12.37 -13.05
N ILE A 86 7.12 -11.34 -13.70
CA ILE A 86 8.13 -11.52 -14.76
C ILE A 86 9.42 -12.14 -14.19
N VAL A 87 9.93 -11.61 -13.07
CA VAL A 87 11.18 -12.08 -12.44
C VAL A 87 11.08 -13.54 -12.00
N LEU A 88 9.93 -13.92 -11.46
CA LEU A 88 9.72 -15.26 -10.92
C LEU A 88 9.48 -16.32 -12.00
N GLN A 89 9.20 -15.91 -13.25
CA GLN A 89 8.83 -16.79 -14.38
C GLN A 89 7.67 -17.75 -14.09
N ASP A 90 6.95 -17.50 -13.00
CA ASP A 90 5.89 -18.32 -12.48
C ASP A 90 4.67 -17.41 -12.39
N ALA A 91 3.50 -17.94 -12.77
CA ALA A 91 2.27 -17.25 -12.42
C ALA A 91 2.29 -17.05 -10.90
N PRO A 92 2.16 -15.82 -10.37
CA PRO A 92 2.26 -15.60 -8.95
C PRO A 92 1.21 -16.48 -8.30
N ARG A 93 1.66 -17.40 -7.44
CA ARG A 93 0.80 -18.37 -6.74
C ARG A 93 0.08 -17.61 -5.64
N VAL A 94 -0.84 -16.78 -6.09
CA VAL A 94 -1.59 -15.82 -5.30
C VAL A 94 -2.86 -16.53 -4.88
N VAL A 95 -3.02 -16.70 -3.58
CA VAL A 95 -4.20 -17.33 -3.01
C VAL A 95 -5.05 -16.24 -2.37
N ALA A 96 -6.26 -16.09 -2.87
CA ALA A 96 -7.30 -15.31 -2.22
C ALA A 96 -7.80 -16.10 -1.00
N VAL A 97 -7.65 -15.54 0.19
CA VAL A 97 -8.16 -16.10 1.44
C VAL A 97 -9.24 -15.18 2.04
N PRO A 98 -10.31 -15.75 2.63
CA PRO A 98 -11.31 -14.95 3.34
C PRO A 98 -10.68 -14.23 4.55
N SER A 99 -11.02 -12.96 4.73
CA SER A 99 -10.57 -12.10 5.83
C SER A 99 -11.74 -11.24 6.32
N PRO A 100 -11.75 -10.77 7.58
CA PRO A 100 -12.84 -9.93 8.11
C PRO A 100 -13.14 -8.67 7.29
N GLU A 101 -12.13 -8.15 6.58
CA GLU A 101 -12.24 -6.94 5.72
C GLU A 101 -12.49 -7.29 4.23
N GLY A 102 -12.74 -8.57 3.93
CA GLY A 102 -13.04 -9.08 2.60
C GLY A 102 -12.09 -10.20 2.17
N THR A 103 -11.35 -9.98 1.09
CA THR A 103 -10.42 -10.98 0.56
C THR A 103 -9.00 -10.50 0.77
N GLU A 104 -8.24 -11.25 1.55
CA GLU A 104 -6.81 -11.05 1.73
C GLU A 104 -6.06 -11.92 0.75
N VAL A 105 -4.93 -11.41 0.28
CA VAL A 105 -4.24 -11.96 -0.87
C VAL A 105 -2.87 -12.40 -0.40
N VAL A 106 -2.64 -13.71 -0.40
CA VAL A 106 -1.38 -14.31 0.04
C VAL A 106 -0.56 -14.67 -1.17
N ASP A 107 0.58 -14.00 -1.31
CA ASP A 107 1.56 -14.28 -2.35
C ASP A 107 2.51 -15.40 -1.87
N LEU A 108 2.25 -16.64 -2.30
CA LEU A 108 3.08 -17.80 -1.93
C LEU A 108 4.46 -17.80 -2.61
N SER A 109 4.71 -16.87 -3.53
CA SER A 109 6.05 -16.71 -4.12
C SER A 109 7.04 -16.01 -3.18
N VAL A 110 6.53 -15.32 -2.15
CA VAL A 110 7.34 -14.67 -1.13
C VAL A 110 7.66 -15.68 -0.02
N PRO A 111 8.93 -15.82 0.42
CA PRO A 111 9.26 -16.67 1.56
C PRO A 111 8.44 -16.30 2.79
N PHE A 112 7.89 -17.30 3.47
CA PHE A 112 7.00 -17.13 4.63
C PHE A 112 7.48 -16.08 5.63
N ARG A 113 8.78 -16.07 5.94
CA ARG A 113 9.39 -15.08 6.85
C ARG A 113 9.15 -13.64 6.38
N ARG A 114 9.39 -13.34 5.11
CA ARG A 114 9.17 -12.00 4.54
C ARG A 114 7.69 -11.65 4.47
N ALA A 115 6.84 -12.58 4.07
CA ALA A 115 5.40 -12.36 4.03
C ALA A 115 4.86 -12.01 5.43
N LYS A 116 5.25 -12.80 6.44
CA LYS A 116 4.91 -12.54 7.84
C LYS A 116 5.42 -11.17 8.30
N ASP A 117 6.69 -10.86 8.03
CA ASP A 117 7.29 -9.60 8.46
C ASP A 117 6.57 -8.39 7.85
N GLN A 118 6.09 -8.48 6.60
CA GLN A 118 5.28 -7.42 5.96
C GLN A 118 3.92 -7.23 6.63
N VAL A 119 3.23 -8.32 6.97
CA VAL A 119 1.93 -8.25 7.67
C VAL A 119 2.11 -7.63 9.06
N VAL A 120 3.12 -8.09 9.80
CA VAL A 120 3.46 -7.54 11.12
C VAL A 120 3.81 -6.06 11.01
N GLN A 121 4.63 -5.64 10.05
CA GLN A 121 4.97 -4.23 9.87
C GLN A 121 3.76 -3.36 9.57
N ARG A 122 2.86 -3.80 8.68
CA ARG A 122 1.62 -3.08 8.37
C ARG A 122 0.74 -2.93 9.61
N PHE A 123 0.57 -4.01 10.37
CA PHE A 123 -0.17 -4.00 11.63
C PHE A 123 0.47 -3.04 12.64
N GLU A 124 1.78 -3.15 12.87
CA GLU A 124 2.52 -2.32 13.82
C GLU A 124 2.39 -0.84 13.44
N GLN A 125 2.58 -0.49 12.17
CA GLN A 125 2.47 0.89 11.71
C GLN A 125 1.06 1.44 11.95
N ALA A 126 0.02 0.71 11.55
CA ALA A 126 -1.37 1.15 11.73
C ALA A 126 -1.73 1.30 13.22
N TYR A 127 -1.36 0.33 14.04
CA TYR A 127 -1.64 0.33 15.48
C TYR A 127 -0.90 1.46 16.21
N LEU A 128 0.39 1.62 15.95
CA LEU A 128 1.23 2.62 16.60
C LEU A 128 0.82 4.04 16.22
N THR A 129 0.47 4.29 14.95
CA THR A 129 -0.05 5.58 14.51
C THR A 129 -1.36 5.92 15.21
N ALA A 130 -2.34 5.02 15.19
CA ALA A 130 -3.63 5.24 15.83
C ALA A 130 -3.51 5.45 17.34
N LEU A 131 -2.65 4.66 18.00
CA LEU A 131 -2.37 4.79 19.43
C LEU A 131 -1.72 6.12 19.77
N TYR A 132 -0.73 6.55 18.99
CA TYR A 132 -0.01 7.80 19.22
C TYR A 132 -0.93 9.02 19.03
N GLU A 133 -1.79 9.00 18.02
CA GLU A 133 -2.78 10.04 17.75
C GLU A 133 -3.87 10.12 18.83
N ALA A 134 -4.41 8.97 19.25
CA ALA A 134 -5.45 8.90 20.28
C ALA A 134 -4.99 9.48 21.63
N GLU A 135 -3.70 9.35 21.94
CA GLU A 135 -3.08 9.82 23.17
C GLU A 135 -2.43 11.22 23.03
N GLY A 136 -2.71 11.93 21.92
CA GLY A 136 -2.24 13.30 21.69
C GLY A 136 -0.72 13.44 21.64
N GLY A 137 -0.01 12.41 21.17
CA GLY A 137 1.44 12.38 21.11
C GLY A 137 2.16 12.07 22.45
N ASN A 138 1.42 11.68 23.48
CA ASN A 138 2.01 11.34 24.78
C ASN A 138 2.48 9.88 24.82
N ILE A 139 3.78 9.66 24.59
CA ILE A 139 4.41 8.32 24.60
C ILE A 139 4.18 7.58 25.94
N SER A 140 4.17 8.28 27.07
CA SER A 140 3.95 7.66 28.39
C SER A 140 2.50 7.23 28.62
N ALA A 141 1.53 7.92 28.01
CA ALA A 141 0.13 7.52 28.03
C ALA A 141 -0.10 6.34 27.08
N ALA A 142 0.40 6.44 25.84
CA ALA A 142 0.37 5.36 24.86
C ALA A 142 0.99 4.05 25.36
N ALA A 143 2.13 4.10 26.05
CA ALA A 143 2.78 2.93 26.63
C ALA A 143 1.91 2.23 27.70
N ARG A 144 1.20 3.02 28.52
CA ARG A 144 0.27 2.49 29.52
C ARG A 144 -0.96 1.85 28.87
N THR A 145 -1.52 2.50 27.85
CA THR A 145 -2.67 1.99 27.09
C THR A 145 -2.34 0.68 26.38
N ALA A 146 -1.18 0.62 25.71
CA ALA A 146 -0.68 -0.59 25.05
C ALA A 146 -0.05 -1.63 25.99
N ARG A 147 0.10 -1.30 27.29
CA ARG A 147 0.72 -2.16 28.33
C ARG A 147 2.12 -2.65 27.96
N VAL A 148 2.92 -1.78 27.34
CA VAL A 148 4.30 -2.04 26.97
C VAL A 148 5.23 -1.06 27.68
N ASP A 149 6.51 -1.43 27.80
CA ASP A 149 7.50 -0.51 28.34
C ASP A 149 7.64 0.75 27.46
N ARG A 150 7.83 1.90 28.10
CA ARG A 150 7.94 3.21 27.41
C ARG A 150 9.13 3.26 26.45
N ASN A 151 10.27 2.68 26.81
CA ASN A 151 11.45 2.68 25.94
C ASN A 151 11.21 1.79 24.74
N HIS A 152 10.60 0.62 24.95
CA HIS A 152 10.23 -0.28 23.86
C HIS A 152 9.25 0.37 22.88
N LEU A 153 8.20 1.04 23.38
CA LEU A 153 7.26 1.78 22.52
C LEU A 153 7.96 2.91 21.76
N ARG A 154 8.86 3.65 22.41
CA ARG A 154 9.63 4.72 21.75
C ARG A 154 10.50 4.16 20.62
N GLU A 155 11.13 3.01 20.82
CA GLU A 155 11.93 2.35 19.78
C GLU A 155 11.05 1.93 18.59
N LEU A 156 9.89 1.33 18.86
CA LEU A 156 8.93 0.94 17.83
C LEU A 156 8.43 2.15 17.03
N LEU A 157 8.03 3.23 17.70
CA LEU A 157 7.58 4.45 17.04
C LEU A 157 8.69 5.10 16.19
N ARG A 158 9.94 5.06 16.64
CA ARG A 158 11.10 5.55 15.85
C ARG A 158 11.37 4.66 14.63
N ARG A 159 11.32 3.34 14.80
CA ARG A 159 11.53 2.38 13.71
C ARG A 159 10.52 2.58 12.57
N HIS A 160 9.29 2.95 12.93
CA HIS A 160 8.19 3.24 11.99
C HIS A 160 8.09 4.72 11.59
N GLY A 161 9.02 5.59 12.03
CA GLY A 161 9.09 6.99 11.61
C GLY A 161 8.00 7.92 12.16
N ILE A 162 7.34 7.54 13.27
CA ILE A 162 6.23 8.29 13.87
C ILE A 162 6.72 9.41 14.81
N VAL A 163 7.88 9.23 15.45
CA VAL A 163 8.55 10.27 16.25
C VAL A 163 9.99 10.46 15.81
N ASP A 164 10.41 11.72 15.75
CA ASP A 164 11.77 12.11 15.41
C ASP A 164 12.77 11.71 16.52
N ALA A 165 14.03 11.52 16.09
CA ALA A 165 15.16 11.21 16.94
C ALA A 165 15.56 12.41 17.82
N GLY A 166 14.77 12.70 18.84
CA GLY A 166 15.13 13.55 19.99
C GLY A 166 15.80 12.77 21.10
#